data_AF-A0A418XUM1-F1
#
_entry.id   AF-A0A418XUM1-F1
#
_cell.length_a   1.000
_cell.length_b   1.000
_cell.length_c   1.000
_cell.angle_alpha   90.00
_cell.angle_beta   90.00
_cell.angle_gamma   90.00
#
_symmetry.space_group_name_H-M   'P 1'
#
loop_
_entity.id
_entity.type
_entity.pdbx_description
1 polymer ?
#
loop_
_entity_poly.entity_id
_entity_poly.type
_entity_poly.pdbx_seq_one_letter_code
_entity_poly.pdbx_strand_id
1 'polypeptide(L)'
;MNKLLHPLAAAALALSASAGAQAANYCGELKNHFGPLDYRMRGQVNLEIVEDAHFTPDVEAGIKGSTGEIGADLDYTLRAIPNHPRALATMAKVGQRLRTTKVPFAKFPVECYFNRAIRFAPDDGVVRATYGNYLFTMGKTDEALKMFTTAVELLPKDPTANYNLGLLYLKKKDYANARRHAMVAYDQDFPLPGLKNKLVAAGEWDKPAQ
;
A
#
# COMPACT_ATOMS: atom_id res chain seq x y z
N MET A 1 34.72 22.57 -59.05
CA MET A 1 33.36 23.02 -59.44
C MET A 1 32.47 21.78 -59.40
N ASN A 2 31.34 21.66 -58.72
CA ASN A 2 30.49 22.59 -58.01
C ASN A 2 29.72 21.82 -56.90
N LYS A 3 29.26 22.56 -55.89
CA LYS A 3 28.67 22.12 -54.61
C LYS A 3 27.35 21.34 -54.74
N LEU A 4 27.07 20.48 -53.76
CA LEU A 4 25.73 20.18 -53.21
C LEU A 4 25.93 19.73 -51.74
N LEU A 5 25.92 20.65 -50.77
CA LEU A 5 24.77 21.04 -49.92
C LEU A 5 24.03 19.85 -49.28
N HIS A 6 24.27 19.67 -47.98
CA HIS A 6 23.55 18.78 -47.07
C HIS A 6 22.09 19.21 -46.88
N PRO A 7 21.27 18.32 -46.31
CA PRO A 7 20.63 18.71 -45.06
C PRO A 7 20.70 17.64 -43.95
N LEU A 8 21.09 18.13 -42.78
CA LEU A 8 20.44 17.98 -41.48
C LEU A 8 20.29 16.58 -40.88
N ALA A 9 21.13 16.37 -39.86
CA ALA A 9 20.85 15.51 -38.72
C ALA A 9 19.54 15.92 -38.01
N ALA A 10 18.68 14.95 -37.72
CA ALA A 10 17.82 14.88 -36.53
C ALA A 10 17.03 13.56 -36.54
N ALA A 11 17.64 12.46 -36.09
CA ALA A 11 16.86 11.35 -35.55
C ALA A 11 16.90 11.50 -34.02
N ALA A 12 15.93 12.26 -33.51
CA ALA A 12 15.70 12.42 -32.09
C ALA A 12 15.43 11.05 -31.46
N LEU A 13 16.09 10.79 -30.32
CA LEU A 13 15.79 9.66 -29.44
C LEU A 13 14.28 9.66 -29.15
N ALA A 14 13.57 8.63 -29.61
CA ALA A 14 12.24 8.35 -29.12
C ALA A 14 12.37 7.89 -27.67
N LEU A 15 11.93 8.76 -26.76
CA LEU A 15 11.91 8.53 -25.32
C LEU A 15 11.19 7.23 -24.96
N SER A 16 11.81 6.49 -24.04
CA SER A 16 11.25 5.36 -23.32
C SER A 16 10.00 5.77 -22.51
N ALA A 17 8.82 5.68 -23.13
CA ALA A 17 7.54 5.88 -22.46
C ALA A 17 6.72 4.59 -22.27
N SER A 18 7.29 3.42 -22.55
CA SER A 18 6.52 2.17 -22.64
C SER A 18 6.17 1.53 -21.29
N ALA A 19 6.98 1.70 -20.23
CA ALA A 19 6.73 0.99 -18.97
C ALA A 19 5.51 1.52 -18.18
N GLY A 20 5.28 2.84 -18.19
CA GLY A 20 4.20 3.48 -17.43
C GLY A 20 2.81 3.24 -18.02
N ALA A 21 2.69 3.28 -19.35
CA ALA A 21 1.42 3.04 -20.04
C ALA A 21 1.01 1.55 -20.00
N GLN A 22 1.97 0.62 -20.09
CA GLN A 22 1.68 -0.81 -20.01
C GLN A 22 1.16 -1.24 -18.63
N ALA A 23 1.69 -0.64 -17.55
CA ALA A 23 1.24 -0.92 -16.18
C ALA A 23 -0.18 -0.44 -15.89
N ALA A 24 -0.60 0.69 -16.48
CA ALA A 24 -1.99 1.18 -16.36
C ALA A 24 -3.00 0.19 -16.97
N ASN A 25 -2.63 -0.47 -18.06
CA ASN A 25 -3.46 -1.47 -18.74
C ASN A 25 -3.57 -2.81 -17.99
N TYR A 26 -2.53 -3.20 -17.23
CA TYR A 26 -2.52 -4.48 -16.51
C TYR A 26 -3.49 -4.52 -15.32
N CYS A 27 -3.61 -3.42 -14.57
CA CYS A 27 -4.50 -3.31 -13.41
C CYS A 27 -5.85 -2.64 -13.71
N GLY A 28 -6.13 -2.46 -15.01
CA GLY A 28 -7.37 -1.91 -15.54
C GLY A 28 -7.64 -0.44 -15.19
N GLU A 29 -8.75 0.07 -15.72
CA GLU A 29 -9.20 1.44 -15.50
C GLU A 29 -9.80 1.67 -14.11
N LEU A 30 -9.63 2.87 -13.57
CA LEU A 30 -10.22 3.25 -12.27
C LEU A 30 -11.72 3.50 -12.37
N LYS A 31 -12.18 4.01 -13.52
CA LYS A 31 -13.58 4.33 -13.78
C LYS A 31 -14.46 3.09 -13.64
N ASN A 32 -15.53 3.21 -12.88
CA ASN A 32 -16.57 2.20 -12.78
C ASN A 32 -17.94 2.86 -12.59
N HIS A 33 -19.00 2.07 -12.45
CA HIS A 33 -20.37 2.60 -12.43
C HIS A 33 -20.74 3.31 -11.12
N PHE A 34 -20.15 2.91 -9.99
CA PHE A 34 -20.54 3.38 -8.65
C PHE A 34 -19.46 4.25 -7.98
N GLY A 35 -18.21 4.19 -8.45
CA GLY A 35 -17.07 4.95 -7.95
C GLY A 35 -16.09 5.33 -9.07
N PRO A 36 -14.84 5.67 -8.74
CA PRO A 36 -14.20 5.48 -7.44
C PRO A 36 -14.56 6.56 -6.40
N LEU A 37 -14.78 6.15 -5.16
CA LEU A 37 -14.99 6.98 -3.97
C LEU A 37 -13.69 7.08 -3.17
N ASP A 38 -13.48 8.20 -2.48
CA ASP A 38 -12.32 8.41 -1.59
C ASP A 38 -12.66 8.05 -0.15
N TYR A 39 -11.98 7.02 0.38
CA TYR A 39 -12.17 6.56 1.76
C TYR A 39 -11.91 7.66 2.81
N ARG A 40 -11.09 8.68 2.49
CA ARG A 40 -10.78 9.80 3.39
C ARG A 40 -11.97 10.74 3.58
N MET A 41 -12.97 10.66 2.71
CA MET A 41 -14.20 11.45 2.76
C MET A 41 -15.31 10.72 3.53
N ARG A 42 -15.01 10.19 4.73
CA ARG A 42 -15.95 9.46 5.61
C ARG A 42 -17.19 10.32 5.92
N GLY A 43 -18.32 9.67 6.16
CA GLY A 43 -19.62 10.33 6.40
C GLY A 43 -20.39 10.68 5.12
N GLN A 44 -19.88 10.27 3.95
CA GLN A 44 -20.67 10.24 2.73
C GLN A 44 -21.48 8.94 2.66
N VAL A 45 -22.79 9.06 2.46
CA VAL A 45 -23.75 7.95 2.36
C VAL A 45 -23.29 6.86 1.38
N ASN A 46 -22.62 7.23 0.28
CA ASN A 46 -22.17 6.27 -0.73
C ASN A 46 -21.04 5.34 -0.25
N LEU A 47 -20.22 5.75 0.73
CA LEU A 47 -19.19 4.87 1.31
C LEU A 47 -19.85 3.82 2.21
N GLU A 48 -20.77 4.25 3.06
CA GLU A 48 -21.49 3.39 4.02
C GLU A 48 -22.32 2.34 3.28
N ILE A 49 -23.01 2.70 2.20
CA ILE A 49 -23.74 1.73 1.35
C ILE A 49 -22.83 0.58 0.87
N VAL A 50 -21.60 0.89 0.46
CA VAL A 50 -20.64 -0.12 0.01
C VAL A 50 -20.14 -0.96 1.17
N GLU A 51 -19.76 -0.33 2.28
CA GLU A 51 -19.24 -1.04 3.46
C GLU A 51 -20.30 -1.94 4.10
N ASP A 52 -21.55 -1.46 4.23
CA ASP A 52 -22.66 -2.22 4.81
C ASP A 52 -23.01 -3.46 3.97
N ALA A 53 -22.96 -3.34 2.64
CA ALA A 53 -23.25 -4.44 1.74
C ALA A 53 -22.07 -5.42 1.59
N HIS A 54 -20.86 -4.92 1.39
CA HIS A 54 -19.72 -5.70 0.90
C HIS A 54 -18.52 -5.76 1.86
N PHE A 55 -18.46 -4.93 2.90
CA PHE A 55 -17.33 -4.91 3.85
C PHE A 55 -17.78 -5.07 5.32
N THR A 56 -18.63 -6.06 5.55
CA THR A 56 -19.11 -6.46 6.88
C THR A 56 -17.96 -6.91 7.80
N PRO A 57 -18.18 -7.03 9.13
CA PRO A 57 -17.16 -7.51 10.06
C PRO A 57 -16.56 -8.87 9.70
N ASP A 58 -17.34 -9.80 9.14
CA ASP A 58 -16.86 -11.10 8.68
C ASP A 58 -15.95 -10.97 7.45
N VAL A 59 -16.27 -10.06 6.53
CA VAL A 59 -15.42 -9.75 5.38
C VAL A 59 -14.12 -9.13 5.87
N GLU A 60 -14.19 -8.10 6.72
CA GLU A 60 -13.02 -7.42 7.30
C GLU A 60 -12.07 -8.39 8.01
N ALA A 61 -12.63 -9.30 8.82
CA ALA A 61 -11.87 -10.33 9.51
C ALA A 61 -11.21 -11.35 8.55
N GLY A 62 -11.71 -11.43 7.32
CA GLY A 62 -11.27 -12.36 6.30
C GLY A 62 -11.92 -13.74 6.46
N ILE A 63 -13.14 -13.85 6.98
CA ILE A 63 -13.77 -15.12 7.34
C ILE A 63 -14.64 -15.65 6.18
N LYS A 64 -15.67 -14.89 5.78
CA LYS A 64 -16.59 -15.23 4.68
C LYS A 64 -17.08 -13.97 3.98
N GLY A 65 -17.63 -14.12 2.77
CA GLY A 65 -18.31 -13.03 2.07
C GLY A 65 -19.68 -12.71 2.69
N SER A 66 -20.13 -11.48 2.46
CA SER A 66 -21.46 -10.95 2.75
C SER A 66 -22.45 -11.30 1.62
N THR A 67 -22.05 -11.08 0.36
CA THR A 67 -22.93 -11.28 -0.80
C THR A 67 -22.59 -12.55 -1.58
N GLY A 68 -21.69 -13.37 -1.05
CA GLY A 68 -21.25 -14.63 -1.61
C GLY A 68 -19.79 -14.92 -1.25
N GLU A 69 -18.93 -14.92 -2.27
CA GLU A 69 -17.52 -15.24 -2.11
C GLU A 69 -16.73 -14.03 -1.61
N ILE A 70 -15.85 -14.23 -0.64
CA ILE A 70 -15.12 -13.12 0.01
C ILE A 70 -14.28 -12.31 -1.00
N GLY A 71 -13.71 -12.96 -2.01
CA GLY A 71 -12.96 -12.27 -3.05
C GLY A 71 -13.82 -11.37 -3.95
N ALA A 72 -15.10 -11.71 -4.13
CA ALA A 72 -16.04 -10.88 -4.89
C ALA A 72 -16.42 -9.61 -4.09
N ASP A 73 -16.67 -9.75 -2.80
CA ASP A 73 -16.96 -8.63 -1.90
C ASP A 73 -15.78 -7.67 -1.74
N LEU A 74 -14.57 -8.22 -1.54
CA LEU A 74 -13.35 -7.41 -1.49
C LEU A 74 -13.05 -6.75 -2.84
N ASP A 75 -13.26 -7.44 -3.96
CA ASP A 75 -13.13 -6.85 -5.29
C ASP A 75 -14.11 -5.71 -5.52
N TYR A 76 -15.38 -5.89 -5.16
CA TYR A 76 -16.39 -4.85 -5.29
C TYR A 76 -16.00 -3.63 -4.46
N THR A 77 -15.69 -3.84 -3.18
CA THR A 77 -15.28 -2.78 -2.25
C THR A 77 -14.07 -2.01 -2.79
N LEU A 78 -13.04 -2.69 -3.27
CA LEU A 78 -11.80 -2.06 -3.75
C LEU A 78 -11.88 -1.49 -5.17
N ARG A 79 -12.91 -1.83 -5.94
CA ARG A 79 -13.23 -1.11 -7.18
C ARG A 79 -14.05 0.14 -6.89
N ALA A 80 -15.00 0.07 -5.96
CA ALA A 80 -15.82 1.21 -5.55
C ALA A 80 -15.01 2.23 -4.75
N ILE A 81 -14.12 1.78 -3.87
CA ILE A 81 -13.32 2.59 -2.95
C ILE A 81 -11.84 2.15 -3.04
N PRO A 82 -11.08 2.59 -4.06
CA PRO A 82 -9.73 2.07 -4.30
C PRO A 82 -8.76 2.24 -3.13
N ASN A 83 -8.84 3.36 -2.41
CA ASN A 83 -7.97 3.64 -1.26
C ASN A 83 -8.54 3.14 0.08
N HIS A 84 -9.45 2.17 0.09
CA HIS A 84 -9.99 1.61 1.33
C HIS A 84 -8.93 0.77 2.08
N PRO A 85 -8.30 1.27 3.16
CA PRO A 85 -7.10 0.67 3.72
C PRO A 85 -7.38 -0.68 4.39
N ARG A 86 -8.55 -0.82 5.03
CA ARG A 86 -8.94 -2.06 5.73
C ARG A 86 -9.23 -3.19 4.73
N ALA A 87 -10.02 -2.95 3.69
CA ALA A 87 -10.24 -3.89 2.59
C ALA A 87 -8.94 -4.28 1.85
N LEU A 88 -8.01 -3.34 1.63
CA LEU A 88 -6.68 -3.65 1.06
C LEU A 88 -5.89 -4.60 1.96
N ALA A 89 -5.87 -4.33 3.27
CA ALA A 89 -5.21 -5.19 4.25
C ALA A 89 -5.85 -6.59 4.30
N THR A 90 -7.18 -6.67 4.26
CA THR A 90 -7.92 -7.93 4.22
C THR A 90 -7.66 -8.71 2.93
N MET A 91 -7.69 -8.06 1.76
CA MET A 91 -7.35 -8.70 0.48
C MET A 91 -5.94 -9.30 0.49
N ALA A 92 -4.96 -8.55 1.02
CA ALA A 92 -3.60 -9.05 1.21
C ALA A 92 -3.54 -10.27 2.16
N LYS A 93 -4.18 -10.17 3.33
CA LYS A 93 -4.23 -11.25 4.33
C LYS A 93 -4.89 -12.52 3.78
N VAL A 94 -6.00 -12.39 3.05
CA VAL A 94 -6.70 -13.52 2.43
C VAL A 94 -5.82 -14.16 1.35
N GLY A 95 -5.22 -13.36 0.46
CA GLY A 95 -4.29 -13.86 -0.56
C GLY A 95 -3.11 -14.63 0.05
N GLN A 96 -2.51 -14.12 1.12
CA GLN A 96 -1.43 -14.77 1.85
C GLN A 96 -1.85 -16.10 2.48
N ARG A 97 -3.00 -16.12 3.17
CA ARG A 97 -3.53 -17.34 3.80
C ARG A 97 -3.79 -18.43 2.75
N LEU A 98 -4.29 -18.05 1.58
CA LEU A 98 -4.56 -18.94 0.46
C LEU A 98 -3.31 -19.22 -0.41
N ARG A 99 -2.18 -18.55 -0.14
CA ARG A 99 -0.93 -18.62 -0.92
C ARG A 99 -1.15 -18.33 -2.41
N THR A 100 -1.96 -17.32 -2.71
CA THR A 100 -2.25 -16.87 -4.08
C THR A 100 -2.04 -15.38 -4.23
N THR A 101 -1.58 -14.95 -5.41
CA THR A 101 -1.54 -13.54 -5.80
C THR A 101 -2.89 -13.05 -6.31
N LYS A 102 -3.83 -13.93 -6.65
CA LYS A 102 -5.19 -13.59 -7.07
C LYS A 102 -6.19 -14.37 -6.23
N VAL A 103 -6.86 -13.67 -5.32
CA VAL A 103 -7.91 -14.27 -4.49
C VAL A 103 -9.04 -14.78 -5.41
N PRO A 104 -9.57 -16.00 -5.21
CA PRO A 104 -10.69 -16.50 -6.00
C PRO A 104 -11.84 -15.49 -6.07
N PHE A 105 -12.49 -15.37 -7.23
CA PHE A 105 -13.58 -14.42 -7.50
C PHE A 105 -13.19 -12.93 -7.52
N ALA A 106 -11.95 -12.58 -7.16
CA ALA A 106 -11.45 -11.23 -7.35
C ALA A 106 -11.08 -10.97 -8.83
N LYS A 107 -11.32 -9.76 -9.33
CA LYS A 107 -11.03 -9.40 -10.73
C LYS A 107 -9.52 -9.36 -11.01
N PHE A 108 -8.75 -8.82 -10.06
CA PHE A 108 -7.32 -8.54 -10.23
C PHE A 108 -6.45 -9.29 -9.22
N PRO A 109 -5.13 -9.43 -9.47
CA PRO A 109 -4.17 -9.79 -8.43
C PRO A 109 -4.13 -8.76 -7.29
N VAL A 110 -3.66 -9.17 -6.11
CA VAL A 110 -3.53 -8.35 -4.91
C VAL A 110 -2.72 -7.08 -5.19
N GLU A 111 -1.58 -7.19 -5.88
CA GLU A 111 -0.77 -6.00 -6.22
C GLU A 111 -1.52 -4.98 -7.08
N CYS A 112 -2.49 -5.42 -7.88
CA CYS A 112 -3.25 -4.49 -8.71
C CYS A 112 -4.23 -3.64 -7.91
N TYR A 113 -4.76 -4.14 -6.79
CA TYR A 113 -5.57 -3.29 -5.91
C TYR A 113 -4.74 -2.18 -5.28
N PHE A 114 -3.49 -2.47 -4.86
CA PHE A 114 -2.57 -1.44 -4.39
C PHE A 114 -2.16 -0.45 -5.48
N ASN A 115 -1.86 -0.93 -6.69
CA ASN A 115 -1.57 -0.07 -7.83
C ASN A 115 -2.73 0.90 -8.11
N ARG A 116 -3.97 0.38 -8.13
CA ARG A 116 -5.18 1.18 -8.33
C ARG A 116 -5.38 2.20 -7.22
N ALA A 117 -5.18 1.81 -5.95
CA ALA A 117 -5.25 2.70 -4.80
C ALA A 117 -4.28 3.88 -4.92
N ILE A 118 -3.02 3.62 -5.27
CA ILE A 118 -1.98 4.65 -5.43
C ILE A 118 -2.23 5.54 -6.67
N ARG A 119 -2.75 4.98 -7.76
CA ARG A 119 -3.16 5.78 -8.94
C ARG A 119 -4.34 6.71 -8.61
N PHE A 120 -5.23 6.28 -7.72
CA PHE A 120 -6.41 7.04 -7.33
C PHE A 120 -6.08 8.14 -6.31
N ALA A 121 -5.36 7.79 -5.24
CA ALA A 121 -4.96 8.71 -4.17
C ALA A 121 -3.44 8.60 -3.93
N PRO A 122 -2.60 9.26 -4.76
CA PRO A 122 -1.15 9.12 -4.70
C PRO A 122 -0.52 9.66 -3.40
N ASP A 123 -1.26 10.53 -2.70
CA ASP A 123 -0.95 11.20 -1.43
C ASP A 123 -1.51 10.46 -0.20
N ASP A 124 -2.13 9.29 -0.37
CA ASP A 124 -2.64 8.50 0.75
C ASP A 124 -1.52 7.69 1.43
N GLY A 125 -0.95 8.27 2.49
CA GLY A 125 0.11 7.64 3.28
C GLY A 125 -0.32 6.33 3.96
N VAL A 126 -1.61 6.16 4.26
CA VAL A 126 -2.13 4.93 4.87
C VAL A 126 -2.11 3.80 3.84
N VAL A 127 -2.52 4.06 2.60
CA VAL A 127 -2.39 3.09 1.49
C VAL A 127 -0.94 2.70 1.25
N ARG A 128 -0.01 3.66 1.26
CA ARG A 128 1.43 3.39 1.13
C ARG A 128 1.92 2.45 2.24
N ALA A 129 1.55 2.72 3.49
CA ALA A 129 1.90 1.85 4.62
C ALA A 129 1.29 0.44 4.48
N THR A 130 0.02 0.33 4.10
CA THR A 130 -0.63 -0.98 3.88
C THR A 130 0.04 -1.77 2.76
N TYR A 131 0.44 -1.11 1.67
CA TYR A 131 1.18 -1.78 0.60
C TYR A 131 2.57 -2.22 1.05
N GLY A 132 3.27 -1.38 1.81
CA GLY A 132 4.54 -1.74 2.44
C GLY A 132 4.42 -2.99 3.30
N ASN A 133 3.35 -3.13 4.09
CA ASN A 133 3.09 -4.32 4.90
C ASN A 133 2.90 -5.58 4.04
N TYR A 134 2.13 -5.48 2.95
CA TYR A 134 1.99 -6.59 2.00
C TYR A 134 3.33 -6.97 1.37
N LEU A 135 4.11 -6.01 0.88
CA LEU A 135 5.42 -6.28 0.28
C LEU A 135 6.41 -6.90 1.28
N PHE A 136 6.42 -6.40 2.52
CA PHE A 136 7.31 -6.88 3.57
C PHE A 136 7.04 -8.35 3.92
N THR A 137 5.76 -8.71 4.02
CA THR A 137 5.31 -10.09 4.28
C THR A 137 5.53 -11.01 3.09
N MET A 138 5.51 -10.49 1.86
CA MET A 138 5.92 -11.21 0.65
C MET A 138 7.45 -11.32 0.48
N GLY A 139 8.24 -10.85 1.45
CA GLY A 139 9.70 -10.91 1.41
C GLY A 139 10.37 -9.82 0.54
N LYS A 140 9.58 -9.00 -0.14
CA LYS A 140 10.02 -7.89 -1.02
C LYS A 140 10.47 -6.68 -0.20
N THR A 141 11.54 -6.88 0.57
CA THR A 141 11.95 -5.95 1.64
C THR A 141 12.36 -4.58 1.10
N ASP A 142 13.03 -4.50 -0.05
CA ASP A 142 13.45 -3.21 -0.61
C ASP A 142 12.29 -2.43 -1.25
N GLU A 143 11.30 -3.12 -1.83
CA GLU A 143 10.06 -2.48 -2.30
C GLU A 143 9.23 -1.99 -1.11
N ALA A 144 9.14 -2.78 -0.04
CA ALA A 144 8.48 -2.38 1.19
C ALA A 144 9.12 -1.13 1.83
N LEU A 145 10.46 -1.04 1.82
CA LEU A 145 11.18 0.13 2.30
C LEU A 145 10.73 1.38 1.55
N LYS A 146 10.69 1.34 0.21
CA LYS A 146 10.21 2.48 -0.59
C LYS A 146 8.80 2.91 -0.19
N MET A 147 7.89 1.96 -0.01
CA MET A 147 6.50 2.28 0.35
C MET A 147 6.38 2.85 1.76
N PHE A 148 7.08 2.28 2.74
CA PHE A 148 7.08 2.81 4.11
C PHE A 148 7.76 4.17 4.22
N THR A 149 8.86 4.40 3.48
CA THR A 149 9.51 5.72 3.42
C THR A 149 8.53 6.76 2.90
N THR A 150 7.85 6.50 1.77
CA THR A 150 6.83 7.42 1.26
C THR A 150 5.66 7.60 2.23
N ALA A 151 5.24 6.54 2.93
CA ALA A 151 4.19 6.66 3.96
C ALA A 151 4.59 7.63 5.08
N VAL A 152 5.84 7.54 5.58
CA VAL A 152 6.37 8.45 6.60
C VAL A 152 6.61 9.86 6.06
N GLU A 153 6.98 10.03 4.78
CA GLU A 153 7.06 11.35 4.16
C GLU A 153 5.69 12.06 4.12
N LEU A 154 4.62 11.31 3.82
CA LEU A 154 3.25 11.81 3.80
C LEU A 154 2.66 11.99 5.21
N LEU A 155 3.08 11.14 6.16
CA LEU A 155 2.55 11.09 7.52
C LEU A 155 3.71 11.03 8.55
N PRO A 156 4.49 12.11 8.72
CA PRO A 156 5.75 12.08 9.48
C PRO A 156 5.58 11.73 10.96
N LYS A 157 4.42 12.05 11.54
CA LYS A 157 4.09 11.76 12.95
C LYS A 157 3.14 10.59 13.13
N ASP A 158 2.71 9.92 12.06
CA ASP A 158 1.81 8.78 12.21
C ASP A 158 2.54 7.62 12.90
N PRO A 159 2.03 7.14 14.05
CA PRO A 159 2.73 6.14 14.83
C PRO A 159 2.76 4.78 14.14
N THR A 160 1.74 4.45 13.33
CA THR A 160 1.67 3.17 12.62
C THR A 160 2.70 3.09 11.50
N ALA A 161 2.83 4.15 10.69
CA ALA A 161 3.81 4.25 9.61
C ALA A 161 5.24 4.20 10.17
N ASN A 162 5.51 4.95 11.24
CA ASN A 162 6.81 4.91 11.92
C ASN A 162 7.10 3.53 12.55
N TYR A 163 6.12 2.91 13.21
CA TYR A 163 6.29 1.56 13.76
C TYR A 163 6.65 0.53 12.67
N ASN A 164 5.95 0.54 11.54
CA ASN A 164 6.20 -0.40 10.43
C ASN A 164 7.58 -0.17 9.79
N LEU A 165 7.97 1.09 9.57
CA LEU A 165 9.29 1.42 9.05
C LEU A 165 10.40 1.04 10.04
N GLY A 166 10.18 1.25 11.34
CA GLY A 166 11.10 0.82 12.39
C GLY A 166 11.30 -0.70 12.43
N LEU A 167 10.23 -1.49 12.29
CA LEU A 167 10.32 -2.96 12.16
C LEU A 167 11.12 -3.39 10.93
N LEU A 168 10.98 -2.67 9.81
CA LEU A 168 11.74 -2.97 8.61
C LEU A 168 13.24 -2.66 8.81
N TYR A 169 13.59 -1.51 9.37
CA TYR A 169 14.98 -1.17 9.67
C TYR A 169 15.62 -2.16 10.64
N LEU A 170 14.87 -2.60 11.66
CA LEU A 170 15.29 -3.66 12.57
C LEU A 170 15.60 -4.96 11.81
N LYS A 171 14.75 -5.38 10.86
CA LYS A 171 15.02 -6.56 10.01
C LYS A 171 16.30 -6.40 9.20
N LYS A 172 16.61 -5.18 8.74
CA LYS A 172 17.86 -4.85 8.04
C LYS A 172 19.06 -4.68 8.99
N LYS A 173 18.87 -4.85 10.30
CA LYS A 173 19.86 -4.58 11.38
C LYS A 173 20.36 -3.13 11.41
N ASP A 174 19.60 -2.20 10.85
CA ASP A 174 19.84 -0.77 10.98
C ASP A 174 19.16 -0.28 12.26
N TYR A 175 19.83 -0.53 13.39
CA TYR A 175 19.27 -0.25 14.70
C TYR A 175 19.12 1.25 14.97
N ALA A 176 19.98 2.08 14.37
CA ALA A 176 19.89 3.53 14.50
C ALA A 176 18.58 4.08 13.91
N ASN A 177 18.25 3.71 12.67
CA ASN A 177 16.97 4.11 12.08
C ASN A 177 15.78 3.42 12.75
N ALA A 178 15.92 2.15 13.15
CA ALA A 178 14.86 1.43 13.87
C ALA A 178 14.48 2.15 15.18
N ARG A 179 15.48 2.55 15.99
CA ARG A 179 15.26 3.36 17.20
C ARG A 179 14.59 4.68 16.91
N ARG A 180 15.09 5.44 15.92
CA ARG A 180 14.56 6.75 15.57
C ARG A 180 13.07 6.68 15.26
N HIS A 181 12.66 5.72 14.44
CA HIS A 181 11.24 5.53 14.11
C HIS A 181 10.43 4.94 15.28
N ALA A 182 11.02 4.07 16.09
CA ALA A 182 10.36 3.57 17.29
C ALA A 182 10.06 4.70 18.29
N MET A 183 10.97 5.67 18.47
CA MET A 183 10.74 6.84 19.32
C MET A 183 9.52 7.64 18.85
N VAL A 184 9.43 7.93 17.55
CA VAL A 184 8.26 8.65 16.99
C VAL A 184 6.97 7.87 17.19
N ALA A 185 6.99 6.54 17.01
CA ALA A 185 5.80 5.72 17.23
C ALA A 185 5.34 5.76 18.68
N TYR A 186 6.26 5.58 19.64
CA TYR A 186 5.91 5.48 21.05
C TYR A 186 5.70 6.83 21.76
N ASP A 187 6.12 7.94 21.16
CA ASP A 187 5.77 9.31 21.60
C ASP A 187 4.25 9.57 21.57
N GLN A 188 3.51 8.81 20.75
CA GLN A 188 2.07 8.90 20.58
C GLN A 188 1.31 7.74 21.28
N ASP A 189 1.90 7.17 22.35
CA ASP A 189 1.34 6.03 23.10
C ASP A 189 0.97 4.81 22.22
N PHE A 190 1.72 4.55 21.15
CA PHE A 190 1.41 3.44 20.24
C PHE A 190 1.40 2.09 20.96
N PRO A 191 0.30 1.31 20.85
CA PRO A 191 0.01 0.23 21.79
C PRO A 191 0.83 -1.05 21.56
N LEU A 192 1.51 -1.20 20.42
CA LEU A 192 2.21 -2.44 20.08
C LEU A 192 3.66 -2.42 20.59
N PRO A 193 4.04 -3.22 21.61
CA PRO A 193 5.38 -3.18 22.20
C PRO A 193 6.41 -3.97 21.36
N GLY A 194 5.99 -4.61 20.27
CA GLY A 194 6.80 -5.59 19.54
C GLY A 194 8.14 -5.04 19.04
N LEU A 195 8.15 -3.82 18.49
CA LEU A 195 9.38 -3.17 18.02
C LEU A 195 10.32 -2.86 19.18
N LYS A 196 9.81 -2.23 20.25
CA LYS A 196 10.59 -1.95 21.47
C LYS A 196 11.19 -3.22 22.07
N ASN A 197 10.38 -4.27 22.23
CA ASN A 197 10.84 -5.55 22.79
C ASN A 197 11.98 -6.15 21.98
N LYS A 198 11.91 -6.07 20.64
CA LYS A 198 12.98 -6.56 19.76
C LYS A 198 14.26 -5.71 19.84
N LEU A 199 14.13 -4.39 19.98
CA LEU A 199 15.27 -3.50 20.18
C LEU A 199 15.94 -3.75 21.54
N VAL A 200 15.16 -3.93 22.61
CA VAL A 200 15.68 -4.32 23.93
C VAL A 200 16.43 -5.65 23.86
N ALA A 201 15.84 -6.65 23.21
CA ALA A 201 16.49 -7.97 23.04
C ALA A 201 17.78 -7.89 22.22
N ALA A 202 17.91 -6.90 21.33
CA ALA A 202 19.13 -6.65 20.57
C ALA A 202 20.18 -5.82 21.33
N GLY A 203 19.86 -5.31 22.53
CA GLY A 203 20.73 -4.36 23.25
C GLY A 203 20.73 -2.95 22.65
N GLU A 204 19.73 -2.63 21.84
CA GLU A 204 19.66 -1.45 20.97
C GLU A 204 18.50 -0.52 21.36
N TRP A 205 18.08 -0.58 22.63
CA TRP A 205 17.05 0.29 23.20
C TRP A 205 17.60 1.06 24.39
N ASP A 206 18.03 2.29 24.13
CA ASP A 206 18.31 3.23 25.19
C ASP A 206 17.00 3.91 25.58
N LYS A 207 16.64 3.88 26.86
CA LYS A 207 15.55 4.72 27.36
C LYS A 207 15.93 6.18 27.02
N PRO A 208 15.03 7.00 26.44
CA PRO A 208 15.21 8.44 26.54
C PRO A 208 15.34 8.78 28.02
N ALA A 209 16.34 9.58 28.39
CA ALA A 209 16.42 10.14 29.72
C ALA A 209 15.09 10.83 30.03
N GLN A 210 14.44 10.44 31.13
CA GLN A 210 13.26 11.15 31.66
C GLN A 210 13.68 12.51 32.19
#